data_AF-A0AAV5TK15-F1
#
_entry.id   AF-A0AAV5TK15-F1
#
_cell.length_a   1.000
_cell.length_b   1.000
_cell.length_c   1.000
_cell.angle_alpha   90.00
_cell.angle_beta   90.00
_cell.angle_gamma   90.00
#
_symmetry.space_group_name_H-M   'P 1'
#
loop_
_entity.id
_entity.type
_entity.pdbx_description
1 polymer ?
#
loop_
_entity_poly.entity_id
_entity_poly.type
_entity_poly.pdbx_seq_one_letter_code
_entity_poly.pdbx_strand_id
1 'polypeptide(L)'
;VLSLSGRLGMLPYQLLDWPISANDLFVFICDLLRDLVMGYCCSLLGSFAIERTIATHFWKWYELASPSTLLVLIGAELFFLIPLTIGGSLTLLSEARLNIREEIDSHLDTKAIQLFLHTYFSNVAIMTRMERGAAVGDYFVSKRFQVRENVLVMKYMFRITLVPSCLAVPAFLCFAF
;
A
#
# COMPACT_ATOMS: atom_id res chain seq x y z
N VAL A 1 -11.98 -7.17 -4.80
CA VAL A 1 -11.85 -8.25 -5.81
C VAL A 1 -11.02 -9.43 -5.28
N LEU A 2 -9.89 -9.21 -4.60
CA LEU A 2 -9.01 -10.31 -4.15
C LEU A 2 -9.31 -10.84 -2.73
N SER A 3 -9.86 -10.01 -1.83
CA SER A 3 -10.60 -10.52 -0.64
C SER A 3 -11.80 -11.41 -1.05
N LEU A 4 -12.39 -11.10 -2.20
CA LEU A 4 -13.43 -11.91 -2.83
C LEU A 4 -12.87 -13.24 -3.34
N SER A 5 -11.67 -13.33 -3.93
CA SER A 5 -11.14 -14.60 -4.46
C SER A 5 -10.84 -15.63 -3.37
N GLY A 6 -10.28 -15.23 -2.23
CA GLY A 6 -10.11 -16.13 -1.09
C GLY A 6 -11.45 -16.66 -0.57
N ARG A 7 -12.48 -15.81 -0.55
CA ARG A 7 -13.83 -16.19 -0.10
C ARG A 7 -14.65 -16.95 -1.13
N LEU A 8 -14.49 -16.65 -2.42
CA LEU A 8 -15.06 -17.41 -3.54
C LEU A 8 -14.46 -18.82 -3.57
N GLY A 9 -13.20 -18.97 -3.18
CA GLY A 9 -12.59 -20.29 -2.94
C GLY A 9 -13.25 -21.05 -1.79
N MET A 10 -13.62 -20.37 -0.71
CA MET A 10 -14.29 -20.99 0.44
C MET A 10 -15.79 -21.27 0.22
N LEU A 11 -16.45 -20.59 -0.73
CA LEU A 11 -17.89 -20.75 -1.00
C LEU A 11 -18.30 -22.20 -1.30
N PRO A 12 -17.60 -22.97 -2.15
CA PRO A 12 -17.89 -24.40 -2.35
C PRO A 12 -17.90 -25.20 -1.05
N TYR A 13 -16.97 -24.95 -0.13
CA TYR A 13 -16.92 -25.63 1.16
C TYR A 13 -18.14 -25.30 2.02
N GLN A 14 -18.55 -24.03 2.00
CA GLN A 14 -19.71 -23.55 2.75
C GLN A 14 -21.04 -24.01 2.14
N LEU A 15 -21.14 -24.13 0.82
CA LEU A 15 -22.38 -24.52 0.12
C LEU A 15 -22.59 -26.03 0.05
N LEU A 16 -21.51 -26.81 0.07
CA LEU A 16 -21.55 -28.27 -0.08
C LEU A 16 -21.26 -29.02 1.23
N ASP A 17 -21.10 -28.30 2.35
CA ASP A 17 -20.74 -28.84 3.66
C ASP A 17 -19.51 -29.78 3.62
N TRP A 18 -18.52 -29.43 2.79
CA TRP A 18 -17.30 -30.23 2.69
C TRP A 18 -16.45 -30.07 3.95
N PRO A 19 -15.99 -31.18 4.56
CA PRO A 19 -15.18 -31.11 5.77
C PRO A 19 -13.85 -30.41 5.47
N ILE A 20 -13.62 -29.27 6.13
CA ILE A 20 -12.34 -28.54 6.03
C ILE A 20 -11.31 -29.30 6.88
N SER A 21 -10.32 -29.90 6.22
CA SER A 21 -9.16 -30.48 6.90
C SER A 21 -8.12 -29.39 7.19
N ALA A 22 -7.40 -29.51 8.31
CA ALA A 22 -6.27 -28.63 8.61
C ALA A 22 -5.16 -28.68 7.54
N ASN A 23 -5.10 -29.77 6.77
CA ASN A 23 -4.13 -29.97 5.70
C ASN A 23 -4.71 -29.69 4.30
N ASP A 24 -5.82 -28.97 4.21
CA ASP A 24 -6.42 -28.64 2.92
C ASP A 24 -5.57 -27.61 2.17
N LEU A 25 -4.80 -28.11 1.20
CA LEU A 25 -3.90 -27.31 0.37
C LEU A 25 -4.65 -26.18 -0.37
N PHE A 26 -5.90 -26.40 -0.76
CA PHE A 26 -6.66 -25.40 -1.50
C PHE A 26 -7.02 -24.21 -0.61
N VAL A 27 -7.51 -24.49 0.61
CA VAL A 27 -7.79 -23.46 1.63
C VAL A 27 -6.53 -22.67 1.96
N PHE A 28 -5.40 -23.37 2.13
CA PHE A 28 -4.10 -22.74 2.39
C PHE A 28 -3.66 -21.82 1.24
N ILE A 29 -3.77 -22.25 -0.02
CA ILE A 29 -3.43 -21.42 -1.18
C ILE A 29 -4.33 -20.18 -1.26
N CYS A 30 -5.64 -20.34 -1.03
CA CYS A 30 -6.58 -19.21 -1.03
C CYS A 30 -6.23 -18.18 0.05
N ASP A 31 -5.84 -18.63 1.24
CA ASP A 31 -5.42 -17.77 2.34
C ASP A 31 -4.09 -17.05 2.03
N LEU A 32 -3.10 -17.80 1.53
CA LEU A 32 -1.81 -17.23 1.13
C LEU A 32 -1.95 -16.18 0.02
N LEU A 33 -2.78 -16.43 -0.99
CA LEU A 33 -3.05 -15.47 -2.06
C LEU A 33 -3.76 -14.22 -1.55
N ARG A 34 -4.72 -14.38 -0.64
CA ARG A 34 -5.41 -13.25 0.00
C ARG A 34 -4.41 -12.36 0.73
N ASP A 35 -3.55 -12.97 1.54
CA ASP A 35 -2.55 -12.26 2.34
C ASP A 35 -1.50 -11.57 1.47
N LEU A 36 -0.96 -12.28 0.46
CA LEU A 36 0.03 -11.73 -0.47
C LEU A 36 -0.51 -10.49 -1.19
N VAL A 37 -1.75 -10.54 -1.64
CA VAL A 37 -2.36 -9.42 -2.36
C VAL A 37 -2.63 -8.26 -1.43
N MET A 38 -3.22 -8.51 -0.26
CA MET A 38 -3.52 -7.44 0.70
C MET A 38 -2.25 -6.73 1.13
N GLY A 39 -1.22 -7.51 1.51
CA GLY A 39 0.10 -6.99 1.82
C GLY A 39 0.71 -6.21 0.65
N TYR A 40 0.60 -6.73 -0.58
CA TYR A 40 1.10 -6.04 -1.78
C TYR A 40 0.40 -4.69 -2.04
N CYS A 41 -0.93 -4.64 -1.89
CA CYS A 41 -1.68 -3.40 -2.08
C CYS A 41 -1.31 -2.33 -1.05
N CYS A 42 -1.13 -2.71 0.22
CA CYS A 42 -0.69 -1.81 1.28
C CYS A 42 0.77 -1.38 1.09
N SER A 43 1.66 -2.30 0.73
CA SER A 43 3.07 -2.00 0.43
C SER A 43 3.20 -1.01 -0.72
N LEU A 44 2.39 -1.16 -1.76
CA LEU A 44 2.41 -0.29 -2.92
C LEU A 44 2.08 1.14 -2.52
N LEU A 45 1.03 1.36 -1.71
CA LEU A 45 0.69 2.69 -1.20
C LEU A 45 1.83 3.31 -0.39
N GLY A 46 2.48 2.51 0.46
CA GLY A 46 3.62 2.95 1.24
C GLY A 46 4.83 3.33 0.38
N SER A 47 5.20 2.48 -0.59
CA SER A 47 6.32 2.70 -1.51
C SER A 47 6.12 3.99 -2.30
N PHE A 48 4.95 4.17 -2.90
CA PHE A 48 4.59 5.40 -3.60
C PHE A 48 4.60 6.61 -2.66
N ALA A 49 4.11 6.48 -1.42
CA ALA A 49 4.16 7.58 -0.47
C ALA A 49 5.60 8.03 -0.20
N ILE A 50 6.53 7.09 0.08
CA ILE A 50 7.97 7.39 0.28
C ILE A 50 8.55 8.08 -0.94
N GLU A 51 8.34 7.51 -2.14
CA GLU A 51 8.86 8.08 -3.38
C GLU A 51 8.36 9.52 -3.57
N ARG A 52 7.05 9.75 -3.36
CA ARG A 52 6.47 11.09 -3.49
C ARG A 52 6.95 12.04 -2.39
N THR A 53 7.18 11.58 -1.17
CA THR A 53 7.80 12.39 -0.11
C THR A 53 9.19 12.87 -0.54
N ILE A 54 10.03 11.94 -1.02
CA ILE A 54 11.39 12.23 -1.47
C ILE A 54 11.34 13.19 -2.66
N ALA A 55 10.50 12.91 -3.65
CA ALA A 55 10.30 13.76 -4.82
C ALA A 55 9.89 15.20 -4.44
N THR A 56 9.03 15.37 -3.44
CA THR A 56 8.58 16.68 -2.97
C THR A 56 9.70 17.48 -2.28
N HIS A 57 10.54 16.83 -1.46
CA HIS A 57 11.61 17.52 -0.73
C HIS A 57 12.90 17.68 -1.57
N PHE A 58 13.24 16.67 -2.36
CA PHE A 58 14.44 16.59 -3.19
C PHE A 58 14.09 16.75 -4.68
N TRP A 59 13.21 17.69 -5.00
CA TRP A 59 12.70 17.92 -6.36
C TRP A 59 13.82 18.11 -7.40
N LYS A 60 14.88 18.85 -7.05
CA LYS A 60 16.04 19.08 -7.95
C LYS A 60 16.72 17.78 -8.35
N TRP A 61 16.83 16.84 -7.42
CA TRP A 61 17.44 15.53 -7.67
C TRP A 61 16.59 14.71 -8.65
N TYR A 62 15.27 14.80 -8.54
CA TYR A 62 14.34 14.14 -9.45
C TYR A 62 14.40 14.75 -10.85
N GLU A 63 14.49 16.08 -10.95
CA GLU A 63 14.59 16.81 -12.23
C GLU A 63 15.86 16.45 -13.01
N LEU A 64 16.97 16.19 -12.31
CA LEU A 64 18.23 15.81 -12.93
C LEU A 64 18.25 14.37 -13.47
N ALA A 65 17.18 13.59 -13.25
CA ALA A 65 17.08 12.19 -13.66
C ALA A 65 18.33 11.36 -13.31
N SER A 66 18.88 11.60 -12.12
CA SER A 66 20.12 10.98 -11.67
C SER A 66 19.98 9.45 -11.65
N PRO A 67 21.05 8.66 -11.91
CA PRO A 67 21.02 7.21 -11.71
C PRO A 67 20.59 6.80 -10.29
N SER A 68 20.79 7.67 -9.32
CA SER A 68 20.32 7.48 -7.95
C SER A 68 18.79 7.45 -7.81
N THR A 69 18.03 7.98 -8.78
CA THR A 69 16.56 7.86 -8.84
C THR A 69 16.11 6.41 -8.91
N LEU A 70 16.81 5.58 -9.69
CA LEU A 70 16.52 4.14 -9.73
C LEU A 70 16.80 3.47 -8.38
N LEU A 71 17.87 3.88 -7.68
CA LEU A 71 18.20 3.32 -6.36
C LEU A 71 17.15 3.67 -5.30
N VAL A 72 16.60 4.88 -5.33
CA VAL A 72 15.51 5.27 -4.41
C VAL A 72 14.24 4.49 -4.71
N LEU A 73 13.90 4.28 -5.99
CA LEU A 73 12.76 3.45 -6.37
C LEU A 73 12.91 2.01 -5.87
N ILE A 74 14.07 1.40 -6.14
CA ILE A 74 14.38 0.04 -5.66
C ILE A 74 14.36 -0.01 -4.13
N GLY A 75 14.94 0.99 -3.46
CA GLY A 75 14.95 1.07 -2.00
C GLY A 75 13.56 1.19 -1.39
N ALA A 76 12.68 2.01 -1.96
CA ALA A 76 11.31 2.19 -1.51
C ALA A 76 10.49 0.89 -1.68
N GLU A 77 10.64 0.21 -2.82
CA GLU A 77 9.98 -1.08 -3.06
C GLU A 77 10.50 -2.17 -2.11
N LEU A 78 11.82 -2.28 -1.95
CA LEU A 78 12.43 -3.27 -1.04
C LEU A 78 12.03 -3.06 0.41
N PHE A 79 11.87 -1.80 0.85
CA PHE A 79 11.47 -1.48 2.21
C PHE A 79 10.14 -2.13 2.61
N PHE A 80 9.22 -2.32 1.65
CA PHE A 80 7.96 -3.00 1.92
C PHE A 80 7.91 -4.46 1.45
N LEU A 81 8.65 -4.85 0.41
CA LEU A 81 8.72 -6.24 -0.04
C LEU A 81 9.45 -7.16 0.97
N ILE A 82 10.46 -6.65 1.67
CA ILE A 82 11.21 -7.44 2.66
C ILE A 82 10.31 -7.89 3.83
N PRO A 83 9.59 -7.00 4.53
CA PRO A 83 8.65 -7.41 5.57
C PRO A 83 7.61 -8.42 5.07
N LEU A 84 7.05 -8.20 3.87
CA LEU A 84 6.05 -9.08 3.27
C LEU A 84 6.60 -10.51 3.04
N THR A 85 7.81 -10.61 2.48
CA THR A 85 8.46 -11.91 2.22
C THR A 85 8.85 -12.63 3.51
N ILE A 86 9.32 -11.88 4.52
CA ILE A 86 9.60 -12.43 5.86
C ILE A 86 8.30 -12.94 6.49
N GLY A 87 7.22 -12.15 6.46
CA GLY A 87 5.91 -12.51 6.98
C GLY A 87 5.36 -13.78 6.34
N GLY A 88 5.37 -13.86 5.01
CA GLY A 88 4.95 -15.07 4.29
C GLY A 88 5.82 -16.30 4.60
N SER A 89 7.13 -16.10 4.75
CA SER A 89 8.05 -17.20 5.12
C SER A 89 7.80 -17.69 6.55
N LEU A 90 7.46 -16.79 7.48
CA LEU A 90 7.14 -17.15 8.86
C LEU A 90 5.84 -17.96 8.97
N THR A 91 4.85 -17.66 8.12
CA THR A 91 3.60 -18.44 8.04
C THR A 91 3.86 -19.90 7.67
N LEU A 92 4.87 -20.18 6.85
CA LEU A 92 5.25 -21.55 6.48
C LEU A 92 5.93 -22.34 7.61
N LEU A 93 6.46 -21.66 8.64
CA LEU A 93 7.32 -22.29 9.64
C LEU A 93 6.62 -22.66 10.95
N SER A 94 5.49 -22.03 11.33
CA SER A 94 4.80 -22.32 12.60
C SER A 94 3.50 -21.51 12.80
N GLU A 95 2.43 -22.18 13.25
CA GLU A 95 1.15 -21.54 13.68
C GLU A 95 1.32 -20.60 14.89
N ALA A 96 2.29 -20.87 15.77
CA ALA A 96 2.50 -20.08 16.99
C ALA A 96 3.03 -18.65 16.72
N ARG A 97 3.35 -18.32 15.46
CA ARG A 97 3.90 -17.01 15.06
C ARG A 97 2.87 -16.10 14.37
N LEU A 98 1.61 -16.53 14.26
CA LEU A 98 0.56 -15.77 13.58
C LEU A 98 0.26 -14.42 14.27
N ASN A 99 0.16 -14.39 15.61
CA ASN A 99 -0.14 -13.15 16.35
C ASN A 99 0.93 -12.06 16.15
N ILE A 100 2.22 -12.44 16.19
CA ILE A 100 3.33 -11.49 16.02
C ILE A 100 3.33 -10.94 14.58
N ARG A 101 3.05 -11.80 13.60
CA ARG A 101 2.95 -11.40 12.20
C ARG A 101 1.81 -10.38 12.01
N GLU A 102 0.62 -10.69 12.50
CA GLU A 102 -0.55 -9.79 12.38
C GLU A 102 -0.27 -8.41 13.00
N GLU A 103 0.42 -8.37 14.14
CA GLU A 103 0.79 -7.11 14.79
C GLU A 103 1.80 -6.30 13.93
N ILE A 104 2.82 -6.94 13.37
CA ILE A 104 3.81 -6.30 12.49
C ILE A 104 3.15 -5.77 11.22
N ASP A 105 2.35 -6.59 10.54
CA ASP A 105 1.68 -6.22 9.29
C ASP A 105 0.71 -5.06 9.52
N SER A 106 -0.12 -5.14 10.57
CA SER A 106 -1.03 -4.06 10.98
C SER A 106 -0.31 -2.75 11.29
N HIS A 107 0.83 -2.83 11.98
CA HIS A 107 1.65 -1.65 12.27
C HIS A 107 2.22 -1.03 11.00
N LEU A 108 2.78 -1.84 10.10
CA LEU A 108 3.38 -1.39 8.86
C LEU A 108 2.34 -0.72 7.95
N ASP A 109 1.16 -1.33 7.81
CA ASP A 109 0.05 -0.80 7.03
C ASP A 109 -0.46 0.53 7.59
N THR A 110 -0.60 0.62 8.92
CA THR A 110 -0.98 1.87 9.60
C THR A 110 0.03 2.98 9.31
N LYS A 111 1.33 2.66 9.34
CA LYS A 111 2.40 3.63 9.03
C LYS A 111 2.41 4.04 7.57
N ALA A 112 2.17 3.11 6.65
CA ALA A 112 2.06 3.40 5.23
C ALA A 112 0.91 4.38 4.94
N ILE A 113 -0.27 4.15 5.54
CA ILE A 113 -1.44 5.04 5.40
C ILE A 113 -1.14 6.42 6.00
N GLN A 114 -0.53 6.48 7.20
CA GLN A 114 -0.14 7.74 7.84
C GLN A 114 0.81 8.55 6.95
N LEU A 115 1.84 7.89 6.40
CA LEU A 115 2.80 8.52 5.49
C LEU A 115 2.14 9.00 4.19
N PHE A 116 1.25 8.20 3.62
CA PHE A 116 0.50 8.56 2.42
C PHE A 116 -0.36 9.81 2.66
N LEU A 117 -1.16 9.83 3.73
CA LEU A 117 -1.99 10.99 4.06
C LEU A 117 -1.13 12.23 4.35
N HIS A 118 -0.08 12.08 5.15
CA HIS A 118 0.85 13.16 5.46
C HIS A 118 1.46 13.76 4.18
N THR A 119 1.95 12.92 3.27
CA THR A 119 2.56 13.34 2.01
C THR A 119 1.53 14.02 1.10
N TYR A 120 0.30 13.51 1.05
CA TYR A 120 -0.78 14.13 0.28
C TYR A 120 -1.09 15.53 0.80
N PHE A 121 -1.36 15.68 2.11
CA PHE A 121 -1.68 16.97 2.70
C PHE A 121 -0.52 17.96 2.60
N SER A 122 0.72 17.51 2.79
CA SER A 122 1.92 18.33 2.59
C SER A 122 2.03 18.85 1.16
N ASN A 123 1.81 17.99 0.15
CA ASN A 123 1.82 18.41 -1.25
C ASN A 123 0.70 19.41 -1.58
N VAL A 124 -0.52 19.19 -1.09
CA VAL A 124 -1.63 20.14 -1.25
C VAL A 124 -1.30 21.48 -0.58
N ALA A 125 -0.75 21.47 0.64
CA ALA A 125 -0.36 22.69 1.34
C ALA A 125 0.73 23.47 0.59
N ILE A 126 1.75 22.77 0.06
CA ILE A 126 2.80 23.39 -0.77
C ILE A 126 2.19 24.01 -2.03
N MET A 127 1.27 23.30 -2.70
CA MET A 127 0.59 23.79 -3.90
C MET A 127 -0.22 25.06 -3.61
N THR A 128 -1.04 25.06 -2.56
CA THR A 128 -1.82 26.24 -2.15
C THR A 128 -0.94 27.42 -1.76
N ARG A 129 0.21 27.18 -1.12
CA ARG A 129 1.20 28.23 -0.82
C ARG A 129 1.77 28.85 -2.10
N MET A 130 2.08 28.04 -3.12
CA MET A 130 2.57 28.53 -4.41
C MET A 130 1.50 29.32 -5.19
N GLU A 131 0.21 29.07 -4.97
CA GLU A 131 -0.89 29.79 -5.62
C GLU A 131 -1.19 31.17 -5.03
N ARG A 132 -0.91 31.38 -3.73
CA ARG A 132 -1.21 32.65 -3.02
C ARG A 132 -0.29 33.82 -3.39
N GLY A 133 0.72 33.58 -4.22
CA GLY A 133 1.67 34.60 -4.66
C GLY A 133 3.08 34.06 -4.61
N ALA A 134 3.74 34.03 -5.77
CA ALA A 134 5.15 33.75 -5.87
C ALA A 134 5.95 34.95 -5.34
N ALA A 135 6.76 34.76 -4.30
CA ALA A 135 7.84 35.69 -4.04
C ALA A 135 8.83 35.61 -5.21
N VAL A 136 9.23 36.78 -5.74
CA VAL A 136 10.23 36.89 -6.80
C VAL A 136 11.53 36.26 -6.29
N GLY A 137 11.92 35.11 -6.85
CA GLY A 137 13.10 34.34 -6.45
C GLY A 137 12.81 32.92 -5.96
N ASP A 138 11.60 32.64 -5.46
CA ASP A 138 11.24 31.32 -4.89
C ASP A 138 10.37 30.46 -5.81
N TYR A 139 9.99 31.01 -6.98
CA TYR A 139 9.12 30.33 -7.93
C TYR A 139 9.91 29.49 -8.93
N PHE A 140 9.76 28.18 -8.79
CA PHE A 140 10.29 27.20 -9.75
C PHE A 140 9.13 26.53 -10.47
N VAL A 141 9.10 26.70 -11.80
CA VAL A 141 8.09 26.11 -12.67
C VAL A 141 8.11 24.58 -12.54
N SER A 142 9.29 23.97 -12.56
CA SER A 142 9.48 22.52 -12.44
C SER A 142 8.92 21.97 -11.11
N LYS A 143 9.26 22.61 -9.99
CA LYS A 143 8.71 22.24 -8.67
C LYS A 143 7.19 22.30 -8.63
N ARG A 144 6.57 23.33 -9.23
CA ARG A 144 5.10 23.44 -9.28
C ARG A 144 4.48 22.30 -10.08
N PHE A 145 5.06 21.95 -11.23
CA PHE A 145 4.58 20.82 -12.04
C PHE A 145 4.69 19.50 -11.27
N GLN A 146 5.83 19.26 -10.62
CA GLN A 146 6.06 18.02 -9.88
C GLN A 146 5.14 17.87 -8.66
N VAL A 147 4.94 18.93 -7.87
CA VAL A 147 3.99 18.88 -6.73
C VAL A 147 2.56 18.64 -7.22
N ARG A 148 2.15 19.27 -8.33
CA ARG A 148 0.83 19.05 -8.94
C ARG A 148 0.66 17.61 -9.41
N GLU A 149 1.68 17.07 -10.08
CA GLU A 149 1.71 15.68 -10.53
C GLU A 149 1.59 14.71 -9.33
N ASN A 150 2.38 14.93 -8.27
CA ASN A 150 2.30 14.14 -7.04
C ASN A 150 0.87 14.13 -6.46
N VAL A 151 0.20 15.28 -6.39
CA VAL A 151 -1.21 15.35 -5.93
C VAL A 151 -2.15 14.54 -6.83
N LEU A 152 -1.97 14.61 -8.15
CA LEU A 152 -2.81 13.88 -9.10
C LEU A 152 -2.60 12.36 -8.99
N VAL A 153 -1.34 11.92 -8.92
CA VAL A 153 -0.97 10.50 -8.72
C VAL A 153 -1.56 9.99 -7.41
N MET A 154 -1.41 10.72 -6.31
CA MET A 154 -1.97 10.29 -5.02
C MET A 154 -3.49 10.24 -5.02
N LYS A 155 -4.18 11.18 -5.69
CA LYS A 155 -5.65 11.09 -5.87
C LYS A 155 -6.06 9.86 -6.67
N TYR A 156 -5.30 9.53 -7.72
CA TYR A 156 -5.55 8.35 -8.54
C TYR A 156 -5.37 7.06 -7.73
N MET A 157 -4.25 6.93 -7.00
CA MET A 157 -3.99 5.78 -6.11
C MET A 157 -5.07 5.64 -5.04
N PHE A 158 -5.47 6.76 -4.41
CA PHE A 158 -6.56 6.74 -3.44
C PHE A 158 -7.87 6.22 -4.05
N ARG A 159 -8.23 6.65 -5.27
CA ARG A 159 -9.44 6.15 -5.95
C ARG A 159 -9.36 4.66 -6.28
N ILE A 160 -8.20 4.19 -6.72
CA ILE A 160 -7.98 2.77 -7.01
C ILE A 160 -8.13 1.94 -5.74
N THR A 161 -7.59 2.38 -4.61
CA THR A 161 -7.67 1.61 -3.36
C THR A 161 -9.02 1.74 -2.67
N LEU A 162 -9.65 2.92 -2.71
CA LEU A 162 -10.90 3.19 -2.01
C LEU A 162 -12.02 2.25 -2.44
N VAL A 163 -12.20 2.03 -3.74
CA VAL A 163 -13.30 1.21 -4.25
C VAL A 163 -13.21 -0.25 -3.76
N PRO A 164 -12.08 -0.97 -3.92
CA PRO A 164 -11.86 -2.27 -3.31
C PRO A 164 -12.05 -2.29 -1.79
N SER A 165 -11.54 -1.29 -1.07
CA SER A 165 -11.67 -1.22 0.39
C SER A 165 -13.14 -1.07 0.82
N CYS A 166 -13.90 -0.18 0.17
CA CYS A 166 -15.33 -0.02 0.43
C CYS A 166 -16.14 -1.28 0.13
N LEU A 167 -15.76 -2.05 -0.88
CA LEU A 167 -16.40 -3.33 -1.19
C LEU A 167 -15.98 -4.43 -0.19
N ALA A 168 -14.77 -4.36 0.37
CA ALA A 168 -14.27 -5.34 1.32
C ALA A 168 -14.89 -5.16 2.73
N VAL A 169 -15.21 -3.93 3.15
CA VAL A 169 -15.73 -3.65 4.50
C VAL A 169 -17.06 -4.35 4.81
N PRO A 170 -18.12 -4.30 3.98
CA PRO A 170 -19.36 -5.04 4.24
C PRO A 170 -19.14 -6.54 4.27
N ALA A 171 -18.29 -7.07 3.39
CA ALA A 171 -17.91 -8.48 3.42
C ALA A 171 -17.19 -8.84 4.73
N PHE A 172 -16.36 -7.95 5.25
CA PHE A 172 -15.77 -8.17 6.57
C PHE A 172 -16.86 -8.16 7.66
N LEU A 173 -17.69 -7.13 7.73
CA LEU A 173 -18.72 -6.96 8.77
C LEU A 173 -19.77 -8.08 8.81
N CYS A 174 -20.24 -8.55 7.65
CA CYS A 174 -21.28 -9.58 7.57
C CYS A 174 -20.78 -11.00 7.94
N PHE A 175 -19.47 -11.22 7.99
CA PHE A 175 -18.89 -12.56 8.12
C PHE A 175 -17.75 -12.65 9.15
N ALA A 176 -17.42 -11.55 9.82
CA ALA A 176 -16.49 -11.55 10.96
C ALA A 176 -17.17 -11.96 12.27
N PHE A 177 -18.51 -12.02 12.29
CA PHE A 177 -19.38 -12.42 13.39
C PHE A 177 -20.34 -13.51 12.89
#